data_AF-A0AAW4IBP8-F1
#
_entry.id   AF-A0AAW4IBP8-F1
#
_cell.length_a   1.000
_cell.length_b   1.000
_cell.length_c   1.000
_cell.angle_alpha   90.00
_cell.angle_beta   90.00
_cell.angle_gamma   90.00
#
_symmetry.space_group_name_H-M   'P 1'
#
loop_
_entity.id
_entity.type
_entity.pdbx_description
1 polymer ?
#
loop_
_entity_poly.entity_id
_entity_poly.type
_entity_poly.pdbx_seq_one_letter_code
_entity_poly.pdbx_strand_id
1 'polypeptide(L)'
;MNLDKFKHQHTDILRSIATLRALAQAGVEANASAIAQGIVAMSGTIKLHLAVEDQVLYPALQRGGNAELARLGRQYQSEMASIASAYDAFARRWNTAEGVRRDAQGFRNEANVVLRRVFERMQREDHDFYPRIEEEEATACH
;
A
#
# COMPACT_ATOMS: atom_id res chain seq x y z
N MET A 1 -1.73 18.15 9.81
CA MET A 1 -2.55 17.03 9.28
C MET A 1 -2.47 15.85 10.24
N ASN A 2 -3.38 14.87 10.25
CA ASN A 2 -3.22 13.71 11.17
C ASN A 2 -2.45 12.59 10.46
N LEU A 3 -1.11 12.62 10.57
CA LEU A 3 -0.21 11.60 10.01
C LEU A 3 -0.31 10.24 10.70
N ASP A 4 -0.75 10.19 11.97
CA ASP A 4 -0.91 8.94 12.71
C ASP A 4 -1.93 8.00 12.07
N LYS A 5 -2.99 8.55 11.47
CA LYS A 5 -3.98 7.74 10.73
C LYS A 5 -3.37 7.04 9.52
N PHE A 6 -2.49 7.71 8.78
CA PHE A 6 -1.82 7.12 7.63
C PHE A 6 -0.82 6.04 8.07
N LYS A 7 -0.02 6.31 9.11
CA LYS A 7 0.89 5.32 9.73
C LYS A 7 0.13 4.08 10.24
N HIS A 8 -1.08 4.26 10.77
CA HIS A 8 -1.92 3.13 11.18
C HIS A 8 -2.38 2.29 9.98
N GLN A 9 -2.82 2.93 8.90
CA GLN A 9 -3.18 2.24 7.66
C GLN A 9 -2.00 1.47 7.06
N HIS A 10 -0.78 2.03 7.09
CA HIS A 10 0.44 1.33 6.68
C HIS A 10 0.67 0.08 7.52
N THR A 11 0.51 0.18 8.84
CA THR A 11 0.63 -0.96 9.75
C THR A 11 -0.34 -2.09 9.37
N ASP A 12 -1.58 -1.77 9.03
CA ASP A 12 -2.58 -2.75 8.61
C ASP A 12 -2.26 -3.40 7.25
N ILE A 13 -1.74 -2.63 6.30
CA ILE A 13 -1.27 -3.14 5.01
C ILE A 13 -0.08 -4.08 5.21
N LEU A 14 0.91 -3.69 6.00
CA LEU A 14 2.10 -4.48 6.30
C LEU A 14 1.72 -5.80 7.01
N ARG A 15 0.77 -5.74 7.95
CA ARG A 15 0.23 -6.94 8.62
C ARG A 15 -0.45 -7.88 7.62
N SER A 16 -1.24 -7.33 6.70
CA SER A 16 -1.92 -8.11 5.65
C SER A 16 -0.92 -8.79 4.72
N ILE A 17 0.15 -8.10 4.32
CA ILE A 17 1.26 -8.67 3.53
C ILE A 17 1.94 -9.82 4.27
N ALA A 18 2.24 -9.65 5.57
CA ALA A 18 2.86 -10.68 6.38
C ALA A 18 1.98 -11.94 6.47
N THR A 19 0.67 -11.76 6.72
CA THR A 19 -0.30 -12.86 6.74
C THR A 19 -0.36 -13.60 5.40
N LEU A 20 -0.45 -12.88 4.28
CA LEU A 20 -0.50 -13.49 2.95
C LEU A 20 0.77 -14.30 2.64
N ARG A 21 1.94 -13.77 3.02
CA ARG A 21 3.23 -14.50 2.87
C ARG A 21 3.25 -15.77 3.72
N ALA A 22 2.80 -15.70 4.97
CA ALA A 22 2.73 -16.86 5.86
C ALA A 22 1.80 -17.95 5.32
N LEU A 23 0.60 -17.58 4.83
CA LEU A 23 -0.34 -18.50 4.20
C LEU A 23 0.24 -19.17 2.95
N ALA A 24 0.93 -18.39 2.10
CA ALA A 24 1.55 -18.91 0.89
C ALA A 24 2.70 -19.91 1.19
N GLN A 25 3.45 -19.65 2.26
CA GLN A 25 4.52 -20.52 2.75
C GLN A 25 3.98 -21.79 3.41
N ALA A 26 2.89 -21.69 4.16
CA ALA A 26 2.19 -22.83 4.77
C ALA A 26 1.48 -23.75 3.75
N GLY A 27 1.28 -23.26 2.52
CA GLY A 27 0.73 -24.04 1.40
C GLY A 27 -0.39 -23.29 0.70
N VAL A 28 -0.16 -22.92 -0.56
CA VAL A 28 -1.09 -22.05 -1.31
C VAL A 28 -2.44 -22.72 -1.56
N GLU A 29 -2.44 -23.99 -1.99
CA GLU A 29 -3.69 -24.69 -2.31
C GLU A 29 -4.55 -24.92 -1.07
N ALA A 30 -3.93 -25.37 0.02
CA ALA A 30 -4.59 -25.61 1.30
C ALA A 30 -5.17 -24.32 1.89
N ASN A 31 -4.49 -23.18 1.69
CA ASN A 31 -4.89 -21.88 2.22
C ASN A 31 -5.60 -20.98 1.20
N ALA A 32 -6.00 -21.51 0.03
CA ALA A 32 -6.47 -20.70 -1.10
C ALA A 32 -7.67 -19.80 -0.75
N SER A 33 -8.59 -20.27 0.10
CA SER A 33 -9.73 -19.46 0.57
C SER A 33 -9.28 -18.28 1.44
N ALA A 34 -8.42 -18.54 2.43
CA ALA A 34 -7.88 -17.50 3.31
C ALA A 34 -7.01 -16.49 2.53
N ILE A 35 -6.23 -16.96 1.55
CA ILE A 35 -5.45 -16.12 0.65
C ILE A 35 -6.36 -15.19 -0.14
N ALA A 36 -7.38 -15.72 -0.82
CA ALA A 36 -8.32 -14.94 -1.61
C ALA A 36 -9.05 -13.88 -0.76
N GLN A 37 -9.49 -14.26 0.44
CA GLN A 37 -10.11 -13.33 1.40
C GLN A 37 -9.15 -12.22 1.83
N GLY A 38 -7.89 -12.57 2.14
CA GLY A 38 -6.86 -11.61 2.52
C GLY A 38 -6.56 -10.60 1.39
N ILE A 39 -6.53 -11.06 0.14
CA ILE A 39 -6.34 -10.20 -1.04
C ILE A 39 -7.49 -9.20 -1.18
N VAL A 40 -8.74 -9.65 -1.02
CA VAL A 40 -9.92 -8.80 -1.08
C VAL A 40 -9.92 -7.78 0.06
N ALA A 41 -9.65 -8.22 1.30
CA ALA A 41 -9.58 -7.33 2.46
C ALA A 41 -8.51 -6.24 2.28
N MET A 42 -7.29 -6.64 1.88
CA MET A 42 -6.19 -5.70 1.66
C MET A 42 -6.47 -4.75 0.49
N SER A 43 -7.26 -5.16 -0.51
CA SER A 43 -7.73 -4.26 -1.58
C SER A 43 -8.58 -3.12 -1.05
N GLY A 44 -9.43 -3.37 -0.05
CA GLY A 44 -10.23 -2.34 0.62
C GLY A 44 -9.33 -1.33 1.35
N THR A 45 -8.35 -1.83 2.11
CA THR A 45 -7.42 -0.99 2.86
C THR A 45 -6.58 -0.10 1.95
N ILE A 46 -5.99 -0.64 0.87
CA ILE A 46 -5.18 0.14 -0.09
C ILE A 46 -6.04 1.23 -0.75
N LYS A 47 -7.27 0.90 -1.17
CA LYS A 47 -8.17 1.88 -1.80
C LYS A 47 -8.56 3.00 -0.85
N LEU A 48 -8.86 2.67 0.41
CA LEU A 48 -9.17 3.67 1.43
C LEU A 48 -7.97 4.57 1.71
N HIS A 49 -6.78 3.99 1.88
CA HIS A 49 -5.55 4.72 2.11
C HIS A 49 -5.27 5.73 0.97
N LEU A 50 -5.26 5.28 -0.28
CA LEU A 50 -5.06 6.14 -1.45
C LEU A 50 -6.11 7.26 -1.55
N ALA A 51 -7.39 6.94 -1.31
CA ALA A 51 -8.45 7.94 -1.36
C ALA A 51 -8.26 9.07 -0.33
N VAL A 52 -7.77 8.74 0.87
CA VAL A 52 -7.47 9.74 1.89
C VAL A 52 -6.25 10.57 1.49
N GLU A 53 -5.21 9.96 0.91
CA GLU A 53 -4.04 10.71 0.44
C GLU A 53 -4.39 11.70 -0.69
N ASP A 54 -5.18 11.27 -1.67
CA ASP A 54 -5.62 12.10 -2.80
C ASP A 54 -6.51 13.27 -2.38
N GLN A 55 -7.34 13.08 -1.36
CA GLN A 55 -8.28 14.11 -0.90
C GLN A 55 -7.68 15.07 0.13
N VAL A 56 -6.68 14.61 0.91
CA VAL A 56 -6.18 15.33 2.07
C VAL A 56 -4.69 15.63 1.95
N LEU A 57 -3.86 14.59 1.81
CA LEU A 57 -2.40 14.69 1.89
C LEU A 57 -1.83 15.52 0.74
N TYR A 58 -1.99 15.05 -0.50
CA TYR A 58 -1.37 15.72 -1.65
C TYR A 58 -1.90 17.15 -1.86
N PRO A 59 -3.21 17.44 -1.73
CA PRO A 59 -3.70 18.82 -1.80
C PRO A 59 -3.21 19.74 -0.67
N ALA A 60 -2.93 19.21 0.52
CA ALA A 60 -2.32 19.99 1.60
C ALA A 60 -0.88 20.38 1.25
N LEU A 61 -0.06 19.43 0.77
CA LEU A 61 1.33 19.67 0.37
C LEU A 61 1.44 20.67 -0.78
N GLN A 62 0.51 20.61 -1.74
CA GLN A 62 0.49 21.53 -2.90
C GLN A 62 0.09 22.96 -2.53
N ARG A 63 -0.76 23.13 -1.51
CA ARG A 63 -1.13 24.46 -0.98
C ARG A 63 -0.09 25.01 -0.01
N GLY A 64 0.81 24.16 0.50
CA GLY A 64 1.93 24.58 1.32
C GLY A 64 2.89 25.50 0.57
N GLY A 65 3.64 26.32 1.30
CA GLY A 65 4.64 27.23 0.72
C GLY A 65 5.92 26.55 0.23
N ASN A 66 6.13 25.27 0.55
CA ASN A 66 7.33 24.53 0.22
C ASN A 66 7.23 23.83 -1.14
N ALA A 67 7.84 24.43 -2.17
CA ALA A 67 7.82 23.92 -3.54
C ALA A 67 8.51 22.55 -3.70
N GLU A 68 9.55 22.27 -2.90
CA GLU A 68 10.23 20.97 -2.90
C GLU A 68 9.32 19.87 -2.35
N LEU A 69 8.63 20.14 -1.23
CA LEU A 69 7.70 19.19 -0.64
C LEU A 69 6.48 18.95 -1.53
N ALA A 70 5.98 19.99 -2.20
CA ALA A 70 4.91 19.85 -3.20
C ALA A 70 5.35 19.00 -4.40
N ARG A 71 6.61 19.13 -4.85
CA ARG A 71 7.19 18.29 -5.92
C ARG A 71 7.33 16.84 -5.47
N LEU A 72 7.83 16.62 -4.25
CA LEU A 72 7.94 15.30 -3.65
C LEU A 72 6.57 14.62 -3.54
N GLY A 73 5.56 15.33 -3.05
CA GLY A 73 4.19 14.81 -2.97
C GLY A 73 3.64 14.35 -4.33
N ARG A 74 3.85 15.11 -5.41
CA ARG A 74 3.44 14.69 -6.77
C ARG A 74 4.17 13.43 -7.24
N GLN A 75 5.44 13.28 -6.90
CA GLN A 75 6.21 12.08 -7.23
C GLN A 75 5.64 10.85 -6.51
N TYR A 76 5.43 10.94 -5.20
CA TYR A 76 4.82 9.86 -4.42
C TYR A 76 3.41 9.51 -4.92
N GLN A 77 2.59 10.50 -5.25
CA GLN A 77 1.26 10.28 -5.83
C GLN A 77 1.32 9.48 -7.14
N SER A 78 2.21 9.84 -8.06
CA SER A 78 2.36 9.14 -9.34
C SER A 78 2.87 7.71 -9.16
N GLU A 79 3.86 7.50 -8.29
CA GLU A 79 4.37 6.17 -7.95
C GLU A 79 3.26 5.29 -7.35
N MET A 80 2.34 5.88 -6.56
CA MET A 80 1.27 5.14 -5.89
C MET A 80 0.25 4.62 -6.88
N ALA A 81 -0.14 5.45 -7.85
CA ALA A 81 -1.08 5.08 -8.89
C ALA A 81 -0.60 3.83 -9.66
N SER A 82 0.70 3.74 -9.95
CA SER A 82 1.29 2.57 -10.61
C SER A 82 1.22 1.31 -9.72
N ILE A 83 1.56 1.44 -8.43
CA ILE A 83 1.52 0.32 -7.48
C ILE A 83 0.08 -0.15 -7.23
N ALA A 84 -0.85 0.78 -7.05
CA ALA A 84 -2.28 0.49 -6.87
C ALA A 84 -2.87 -0.21 -8.09
N SER A 85 -2.49 0.20 -9.31
CA SER A 85 -2.90 -0.46 -10.55
C SER A 85 -2.36 -1.89 -10.65
N ALA A 86 -1.08 -2.09 -10.35
CA ALA A 86 -0.47 -3.43 -10.32
C ALA A 86 -1.14 -4.34 -9.28
N TYR A 87 -1.48 -3.78 -8.12
CA TYR A 87 -2.19 -4.52 -7.07
C TYR A 87 -3.64 -4.83 -7.46
N ASP A 88 -4.39 -3.92 -8.10
CA ASP A 88 -5.76 -4.19 -8.55
C ASP A 88 -5.79 -5.30 -9.62
N ALA A 89 -4.82 -5.31 -10.54
CA ALA A 89 -4.68 -6.39 -11.53
C ALA A 89 -4.38 -7.75 -10.85
N PHE A 90 -3.46 -7.77 -9.88
CA PHE A 90 -3.17 -8.94 -9.06
C PHE A 90 -4.42 -9.41 -8.31
N ALA A 91 -5.13 -8.51 -7.63
CA ALA A 91 -6.31 -8.83 -6.86
C ALA A 91 -7.42 -9.42 -7.73
N ARG A 92 -7.67 -8.86 -8.92
CA ARG A 92 -8.66 -9.40 -9.87
C ARG A 92 -8.36 -10.82 -10.30
N ARG A 93 -7.08 -11.20 -10.42
CA ARG A 93 -6.68 -12.55 -10.82
C ARG A 93 -6.80 -13.56 -9.68
N TRP A 94 -6.55 -13.14 -8.44
CA TRP A 94 -6.36 -14.04 -7.29
C TRP A 94 -7.42 -13.88 -6.19
N ASN A 95 -8.49 -13.10 -6.41
CA ASN A 95 -9.58 -12.86 -5.46
C ASN A 95 -10.52 -14.06 -5.24
N THR A 96 -10.28 -15.21 -5.88
CA THR A 96 -11.07 -16.42 -5.67
C THR A 96 -10.17 -17.59 -5.30
N ALA A 97 -10.67 -18.46 -4.42
CA ALA A 97 -9.95 -19.66 -4.00
C ALA A 97 -9.69 -20.61 -5.18
N GLU A 98 -10.61 -20.67 -6.15
CA GLU A 98 -10.44 -21.45 -7.37
C GLU A 98 -9.28 -20.92 -8.22
N GLY A 99 -9.22 -19.61 -8.46
CA GLY A 99 -8.12 -18.99 -9.21
C GLY A 99 -6.76 -19.30 -8.58
N VAL A 100 -6.67 -19.17 -7.25
CA VAL A 100 -5.45 -19.49 -6.49
C VAL A 100 -5.08 -20.98 -6.57
N ARG A 101 -6.04 -21.91 -6.46
CA ARG A 101 -5.78 -23.36 -6.57
C ARG A 101 -5.35 -23.77 -7.98
N ARG A 102 -5.96 -23.16 -9.01
CA ARG A 102 -5.70 -23.52 -10.41
C ARG A 102 -4.25 -23.24 -10.82
N ASP A 103 -3.62 -22.24 -10.22
CA ASP A 103 -2.26 -21.82 -10.55
C ASP A 103 -1.51 -21.33 -9.29
N ALA A 104 -1.25 -22.27 -8.37
CA ALA A 104 -0.60 -21.98 -7.10
C ALA A 104 0.82 -21.41 -7.26
N GLN A 105 1.56 -21.88 -8.27
CA GLN A 105 2.92 -21.39 -8.53
C GLN A 105 2.90 -19.99 -9.17
N GLY A 106 1.97 -19.73 -10.10
CA GLY A 106 1.76 -18.39 -10.66
C GLY A 106 1.36 -17.38 -9.58
N PHE A 107 0.49 -17.79 -8.65
CA PHE A 107 0.15 -16.97 -7.49
C PHE A 107 1.40 -16.60 -6.68
N ARG A 108 2.26 -17.56 -6.33
CA ARG A 108 3.50 -17.31 -5.57
C ARG A 108 4.41 -16.32 -6.28
N ASN A 109 4.62 -16.52 -7.57
CA ASN A 109 5.51 -15.67 -8.37
C ASN A 109 5.00 -14.23 -8.42
N GLU A 110 3.72 -14.03 -8.69
CA GLU A 110 3.13 -12.69 -8.75
C GLU A 110 3.01 -12.04 -7.37
N ALA A 111 2.62 -12.80 -6.34
CA ALA A 111 2.54 -12.30 -4.97
C ALA A 111 3.90 -11.80 -4.48
N ASN A 112 4.99 -12.52 -4.77
CA ASN A 112 6.34 -12.08 -4.39
C ASN A 112 6.73 -10.75 -5.03
N VAL A 113 6.30 -10.48 -6.26
CA VAL A 113 6.59 -9.22 -6.96
C VAL A 113 5.71 -8.10 -6.42
N VAL A 114 4.39 -8.31 -6.41
CA VAL A 114 3.40 -7.27 -6.10
C VAL A 114 3.45 -6.90 -4.62
N LEU A 115 3.44 -7.89 -3.71
CA LEU A 115 3.48 -7.62 -2.28
C LEU A 115 4.80 -6.97 -1.85
N ARG A 116 5.91 -7.26 -2.53
CA ARG A 116 7.19 -6.59 -2.29
C ARG A 116 7.13 -5.11 -2.66
N ARG A 117 6.55 -4.76 -3.81
CA ARG A 117 6.40 -3.36 -4.24
C ARG A 117 5.56 -2.54 -3.27
N VAL A 118 4.43 -3.10 -2.79
CA VAL A 118 3.60 -2.43 -1.78
C VAL A 118 4.39 -2.29 -0.47
N PHE A 119 5.07 -3.34 -0.01
CA PHE A 119 5.88 -3.28 1.21
C PHE A 119 6.98 -2.21 1.15
N GLU A 120 7.78 -2.19 0.08
CA GLU A 120 8.86 -1.23 -0.12
C GLU A 120 8.34 0.21 -0.17
N ARG A 121 7.14 0.40 -0.73
CA ARG A 121 6.47 1.70 -0.78
C ARG A 121 6.09 2.22 0.60
N MET A 122 5.36 1.44 1.40
CA MET A 122 4.95 1.86 2.75
C MET A 122 6.17 2.19 3.62
N GLN A 123 7.22 1.36 3.53
CA GLN A 123 8.49 1.59 4.25
C GLN A 123 9.18 2.89 3.83
N ARG A 124 9.19 3.20 2.53
CA ARG A 124 9.79 4.45 2.03
C ARG A 124 8.99 5.66 2.51
N GLU A 125 7.67 5.59 2.51
CA GLU A 125 6.84 6.69 3.01
C GLU A 125 7.05 6.93 4.51
N ASP A 126 7.06 5.87 5.30
CA ASP A 126 7.26 5.94 6.75
C ASP A 126 8.62 6.52 7.13
N HIS A 127 9.68 6.19 6.36
CA HIS A 127 11.05 6.61 6.67
C HIS A 127 11.49 7.91 5.98
N ASP A 128 11.04 8.18 4.75
CA ASP A 128 11.58 9.27 3.94
C ASP A 128 10.56 10.40 3.70
N PHE A 129 9.25 10.07 3.65
CA PHE A 129 8.23 11.03 3.25
C PHE A 129 7.57 11.70 4.46
N TYR A 130 7.00 10.92 5.37
CA TYR A 130 6.28 11.45 6.54
C TYR A 130 7.18 12.29 7.46
N PRO A 131 8.43 11.91 7.75
CA PRO A 131 9.31 12.76 8.57
C PRO A 131 9.53 14.16 7.97
N ARG A 132 9.65 14.27 6.65
CA ARG A 132 9.80 15.58 5.97
C ARG A 132 8.55 16.45 6.09
N ILE A 133 7.38 15.84 6.13
CA ILE A 133 6.12 16.56 6.35
C ILE A 133 6.02 17.04 7.79
N GLU A 134 6.41 16.21 8.75
CA GLU A 134 6.44 16.56 10.18
C GLU A 134 7.42 17.71 10.45
N GLU A 135 8.61 17.68 9.83
CA GLU A 135 9.60 18.76 9.89
C GLU A 135 9.06 20.09 9.34
N GLU A 136 8.35 20.05 8.20
CA GLU A 136 7.72 21.23 7.61
C GLU A 136 6.59 21.77 8.51
N GLU A 137 5.71 20.90 9.02
CA GLU A 137 4.62 21.29 9.92
C GLU A 137 5.16 21.90 11.23
N ALA A 138 6.27 21.38 11.75
CA ALA A 138 6.95 21.93 12.93
C ALA A 138 7.60 23.29 12.66
N THR A 139 8.23 23.47 11.49
CA THR A 139 8.87 24.73 11.09
C THR A 139 7.84 25.83 10.83
N ALA A 140 6.67 25.48 10.26
CA ALA A 140 5.59 26.43 9.99
C ALA A 140 4.85 26.92 11.25
N CYS A 141 5.04 26.26 12.40
CA CYS A 141 4.44 26.63 13.68
C CYS A 141 5.33 27.60 14.50
N HIS A 142 6.56 27.86 14.03
CA HIS A 142 7.52 28.80 14.61
C HIS A 142 7.60 30.11 13.82
#